data_AF-A0AAV6YNY5-F1
#
_entry.id   AF-A0AAV6YNY5-F1
#
_cell.length_a   1.000
_cell.length_b   1.000
_cell.length_c   1.000
_cell.angle_alpha   90.00
_cell.angle_beta   90.00
_cell.angle_gamma   90.00
#
_symmetry.space_group_name_H-M   'P 1'
#
loop_
_entity.id
_entity.type
_entity.pdbx_description
1 polymer ?
#
loop_
_entity_poly.entity_id
_entity_poly.type
_entity_poly.pdbx_seq_one_letter_code
_entity_poly.pdbx_strand_id
1 'polypeptide(L)'
;MSSLDHVQILLGSRSYSVPREQLVAQSGFFQALFRSGMRESSAEVVTLHGLSHEGLEGVLRHIMGSPLQDCLPPQDPKRGVKTLDPDLEAPEFDAMVQAPLQALVEAACYLQVQGLLSLLQSSLSPDTCLDLWLVSQLHGQWDLAAASLSYMATHYHAVLQRDDFQDSPESLKERVLEERLRGAPALLVLSHQGANSWLLFRYSDEGGGWRVLPGTAPPSMLRVQGYGATVLNNYLYVAGGTRENGQEVSAMHSYNPSSGCWSEEPAMNQKR
;
A
#
# COMPACT_ATOMS: atom_id res chain seq x y z
N MET A 1 32.65 -31.36 2.71
CA MET A 1 31.71 -30.31 2.29
C MET A 1 31.64 -29.35 3.47
N SER A 2 32.36 -28.23 3.35
CA SER A 2 32.89 -27.44 4.49
C SER A 2 31.85 -26.52 5.11
N SER A 3 31.92 -26.38 6.43
CA SER A 3 31.12 -25.46 7.28
C SER A 3 31.28 -23.96 6.96
N LEU A 4 32.00 -23.60 5.90
CA LEU A 4 32.34 -22.22 5.53
C LEU A 4 31.29 -21.51 4.65
N ASP A 5 30.30 -22.24 4.12
CA ASP A 5 29.27 -21.66 3.24
C ASP A 5 28.17 -20.91 4.01
N HIS A 6 28.02 -21.22 5.30
CA HIS A 6 27.03 -20.61 6.18
C HIS A 6 27.70 -19.69 7.20
N VAL A 7 26.99 -18.60 7.55
CA VAL A 7 27.38 -17.69 8.62
C VAL A 7 26.29 -17.69 9.70
N GLN A 8 26.69 -17.63 10.96
CA GLN A 8 25.78 -17.44 12.08
C GLN A 8 25.55 -15.95 12.30
N ILE A 9 24.29 -15.51 12.18
CA ILE A 9 23.88 -14.16 12.55
C ILE A 9 23.35 -14.21 13.99
N LEU A 10 24.03 -13.50 14.90
CA LEU A 10 23.62 -13.35 16.28
C LEU A 10 22.87 -12.03 16.48
N LEU A 11 21.71 -12.10 17.11
CA LEU A 11 20.97 -10.94 17.60
C LEU A 11 20.55 -11.25 19.03
N GLY A 12 21.15 -10.57 20.01
CA GLY A 12 20.92 -10.87 21.43
C GLY A 12 21.24 -12.34 21.77
N SER A 13 20.22 -13.09 22.20
CA SER A 13 20.33 -14.52 22.54
C SER A 13 19.97 -15.48 21.40
N ARG A 14 19.54 -14.97 20.23
CA ARG A 14 19.14 -15.81 19.09
C ARG A 14 20.27 -15.91 18.06
N SER A 15 20.36 -17.08 17.43
CA SER A 15 21.30 -17.38 16.34
C SER A 15 20.55 -17.86 15.11
N TYR A 16 20.91 -17.34 13.95
CA TYR A 16 20.33 -17.69 12.66
C TYR A 16 21.44 -18.19 11.72
N SER A 17 21.31 -19.40 11.21
CA SER A 17 22.26 -19.98 10.25
C SER A 17 21.79 -19.69 8.83
N VAL A 18 22.55 -18.90 8.07
CA VAL A 18 22.14 -18.46 6.72
C VAL A 18 23.31 -18.65 5.74
N PRO A 19 23.04 -19.09 4.49
CA PRO A 19 24.07 -19.15 3.46
C PRO A 19 24.63 -17.75 3.14
N ARG A 20 25.96 -17.62 3.17
CA ARG A 20 26.65 -16.35 2.91
C ARG A 20 26.36 -15.82 1.50
N GLU A 21 26.24 -16.71 0.52
CA GLU A 21 25.92 -16.36 -0.86
C GLU A 21 24.59 -15.61 -0.98
N GLN A 22 23.54 -16.11 -0.30
CA GLN A 22 22.22 -15.48 -0.34
C GLN A 22 22.21 -14.10 0.32
N LEU A 23 22.91 -13.96 1.45
CA LEU A 23 23.07 -12.65 2.11
C LEU A 23 23.74 -11.64 1.17
N VAL A 24 24.85 -12.00 0.54
CA VAL A 24 25.59 -11.11 -0.36
C VAL A 24 24.80 -10.78 -1.64
N ALA A 25 24.00 -11.73 -2.14
CA ALA A 25 23.20 -11.54 -3.34
C ALA A 25 22.05 -10.53 -3.11
N GLN A 26 21.48 -10.49 -1.90
CA GLN A 26 20.23 -9.76 -1.64
C GLN A 26 20.38 -8.57 -0.68
N SER A 27 21.48 -8.46 0.06
CA SER A 27 21.74 -7.39 1.03
C SER A 27 23.02 -6.62 0.68
N GLY A 28 22.87 -5.32 0.44
CA GLY A 28 24.01 -4.41 0.25
C GLY A 28 24.90 -4.33 1.49
N PHE A 29 24.30 -4.41 2.68
CA PHE A 29 25.03 -4.43 3.96
C PHE A 29 25.97 -5.64 4.05
N PHE A 30 25.47 -6.86 3.81
CA PHE A 30 26.30 -8.06 3.88
C PHE A 30 27.29 -8.17 2.71
N GLN A 31 26.93 -7.64 1.54
CA GLN A 31 27.87 -7.51 0.44
C GLN A 31 29.07 -6.66 0.84
N ALA A 32 28.84 -5.48 1.44
CA ALA A 32 29.90 -4.63 1.94
C ALA A 32 30.67 -5.31 3.08
N LEU A 33 29.99 -5.87 4.08
CA LEU A 33 30.61 -6.52 5.23
C LEU A 33 31.57 -7.64 4.82
N PHE A 34 31.16 -8.50 3.89
CA PHE A 34 31.94 -9.66 3.50
C PHE A 34 32.98 -9.40 2.40
N ARG A 35 32.84 -8.31 1.62
CA ARG A 35 33.77 -7.99 0.51
C ARG A 35 34.69 -6.80 0.78
N SER A 36 34.48 -6.04 1.85
CA SER A 36 35.27 -4.85 2.19
C SER A 36 36.66 -5.12 2.78
N GLY A 37 36.96 -6.38 3.14
CA GLY A 37 38.20 -6.72 3.86
C GLY A 37 38.16 -6.38 5.36
N MET A 38 36.99 -6.05 5.90
CA MET A 38 36.76 -5.96 7.36
C MET A 38 37.06 -7.31 8.06
N ARG A 39 37.28 -7.31 9.38
CA ARG A 39 37.59 -8.54 10.14
C ARG A 39 36.46 -9.58 10.05
N GLU A 40 35.25 -9.09 9.87
CA GLU A 40 34.01 -9.83 9.69
C GLU A 40 33.96 -10.56 8.32
N SER A 41 34.83 -10.18 7.37
CA SER A 41 34.90 -10.84 6.06
C SER A 41 35.28 -12.31 6.14
N SER A 42 36.05 -12.74 7.15
CA SER A 42 36.37 -14.15 7.40
C SER A 42 35.66 -14.71 8.63
N ALA A 43 34.71 -13.99 9.22
CA ALA A 43 34.02 -14.44 10.42
C ALA A 43 32.94 -15.48 10.10
N GLU A 44 32.89 -16.53 10.92
CA GLU A 44 31.82 -17.53 10.93
C GLU A 44 30.58 -17.04 11.70
N VAL A 45 30.76 -16.01 12.53
CA VAL A 45 29.72 -15.42 13.38
C VAL A 45 29.71 -13.90 13.22
N VAL A 46 28.54 -13.33 12.94
CA VAL A 46 28.31 -11.88 12.83
C VAL A 46 27.25 -11.48 13.83
N THR A 47 27.57 -10.53 14.71
CA THR A 47 26.62 -10.00 15.69
C THR A 47 25.99 -8.71 15.16
N LEU A 48 24.67 -8.66 15.14
CA LEU A 48 23.88 -7.48 14.82
C LEU A 48 23.29 -6.88 16.10
N HIS A 49 23.10 -5.57 16.10
CA HIS A 49 22.50 -4.81 17.19
C HIS A 49 21.47 -3.83 16.63
N GLY A 50 20.53 -3.40 17.47
CA GLY A 50 19.52 -2.39 17.11
C GLY A 50 18.42 -2.88 16.17
N LEU A 51 18.26 -4.19 15.99
CA LEU A 51 17.14 -4.79 15.26
C LEU A 51 16.26 -5.59 16.21
N SER A 52 14.97 -5.66 15.93
CA SER A 52 14.06 -6.60 16.58
C SER A 52 14.23 -8.01 16.00
N HIS A 53 13.96 -9.03 16.82
CA HIS A 53 14.02 -10.42 16.36
C HIS A 53 13.02 -10.71 15.24
N GLU A 54 11.83 -10.12 15.31
CA GLU A 54 10.75 -10.31 14.33
C GLU A 54 11.15 -9.72 12.97
N GLY A 55 11.71 -8.50 12.97
CA GLY A 55 12.17 -7.83 11.76
C GLY A 55 13.32 -8.59 11.09
N LEU A 56 14.34 -8.97 11.87
CA LEU A 56 15.48 -9.73 11.35
C LEU A 56 15.02 -11.08 10.77
N GLU A 57 14.19 -11.82 11.51
CA GLU A 57 13.72 -13.14 11.07
C GLU A 57 12.93 -13.04 9.76
N GLY A 58 12.06 -12.03 9.62
CA GLY A 58 11.31 -11.80 8.39
C GLY A 58 12.22 -11.46 7.19
N VAL A 59 13.24 -10.61 7.38
CA VAL A 59 14.23 -10.30 6.33
C VAL A 59 15.02 -11.55 5.95
N LEU A 60 15.46 -12.35 6.91
CA LEU A 60 16.23 -13.57 6.61
C LEU A 60 15.37 -14.60 5.87
N ARG A 61 14.09 -14.74 6.19
CA ARG A 61 13.16 -15.58 5.42
C ARG A 61 13.04 -15.12 3.97
N HIS A 62 12.91 -13.80 3.73
CA HIS A 62 12.93 -13.26 2.37
C HIS A 62 14.23 -13.62 1.64
N ILE A 63 15.38 -13.45 2.30
CA ILE A 63 16.69 -13.80 1.72
C ILE A 63 16.78 -15.30 1.40
N MET A 64 16.12 -16.16 2.18
CA MET A 64 16.04 -17.60 1.90
C MET A 64 14.99 -17.97 0.85
N GLY A 65 14.31 -16.99 0.23
CA GLY A 65 13.35 -17.20 -0.85
C GLY A 65 11.91 -17.43 -0.40
N SER A 66 11.59 -17.17 0.88
CA SER A 66 10.21 -17.26 1.36
C SER A 66 9.34 -16.14 0.77
N PRO A 67 8.04 -16.40 0.51
CA PRO A 67 7.10 -15.37 0.07
C PRO A 67 6.85 -14.33 1.18
N LEU A 68 6.36 -13.14 0.80
CA LEU A 68 6.14 -12.03 1.74
C LEU A 68 5.22 -12.41 2.91
N GLN A 69 4.21 -13.23 2.66
CA GLN A 69 3.25 -13.68 3.69
C GLN A 69 3.93 -14.42 4.85
N ASP A 70 5.03 -15.13 4.57
CA ASP A 70 5.80 -15.89 5.56
C ASP A 70 6.87 -15.04 6.25
N CYS A 71 7.16 -13.86 5.69
CA CYS A 71 8.10 -12.89 6.27
C CYS A 71 7.47 -12.14 7.45
N LEU A 72 6.14 -12.00 7.46
CA LEU A 72 5.42 -11.43 8.58
C LEU A 72 5.12 -12.54 9.60
N PRO A 73 5.29 -12.29 10.91
CA PRO A 73 4.85 -13.22 11.93
C PRO A 73 3.32 -13.44 11.83
N PRO A 74 2.83 -14.63 12.19
CA PRO A 74 1.40 -14.90 12.23
C PRO A 74 0.72 -13.90 13.18
N GLN A 75 -0.29 -13.19 12.68
CA GLN A 75 -1.06 -12.29 13.51
C GLN A 75 -1.88 -13.12 14.51
N ASP A 76 -1.52 -13.08 15.79
CA ASP A 76 -2.36 -13.64 16.84
C ASP A 76 -3.61 -12.75 16.98
N PRO A 77 -4.82 -13.23 16.66
CA PRO A 77 -6.05 -12.42 16.69
C PRO A 77 -6.45 -11.96 18.11
N LYS A 78 -5.70 -12.36 19.14
CA LYS A 78 -5.94 -12.03 20.56
C LYS A 78 -4.99 -10.97 21.12
N ARG A 79 -4.00 -10.49 20.35
CA ARG A 79 -3.13 -9.39 20.78
C ARG A 79 -3.74 -8.03 20.45
N GLY A 80 -5.03 -7.89 20.75
CA GLY A 80 -5.70 -6.59 20.75
C GLY A 80 -5.07 -5.71 21.84
N VAL A 81 -4.94 -4.43 21.51
CA VAL A 81 -4.64 -3.28 22.38
C VAL A 81 -4.74 -3.67 23.86
N LYS A 82 -3.58 -3.78 24.54
CA LYS A 82 -3.59 -3.69 26.01
C LYS A 82 -4.15 -2.30 26.31
N THR A 83 -5.38 -2.25 26.80
CA THR A 83 -5.94 -1.06 27.43
C THR A 83 -4.91 -0.54 28.41
N LEU A 84 -4.38 0.65 28.14
CA LEU A 84 -3.45 1.32 29.03
C LEU A 84 -4.19 1.59 30.34
N ASP A 85 -3.76 0.95 31.42
CA ASP A 85 -4.20 1.30 32.77
C ASP A 85 -3.79 2.76 33.04
N PRO A 86 -4.74 3.66 33.38
CA PRO A 86 -4.47 5.09 33.51
C PRO A 86 -3.61 5.47 34.73
N ASP A 87 -3.31 4.52 35.62
CA ASP A 87 -2.62 4.76 36.90
C ASP A 87 -1.20 4.16 36.97
N LEU A 88 -0.67 3.61 35.87
CA LEU A 88 0.70 3.08 35.82
C LEU A 88 1.67 4.16 35.32
N GLU A 89 2.62 4.51 36.18
CA GLU A 89 3.78 5.36 35.86
C GLU A 89 4.37 4.95 34.50
N ALA A 90 4.64 5.96 33.67
CA ALA A 90 5.01 5.83 32.26
C ALA A 90 5.97 4.64 32.04
N PRO A 91 5.57 3.60 31.27
CA PRO A 91 6.47 2.51 30.98
C PRO A 91 7.67 3.05 30.20
N GLU A 92 8.86 2.57 30.54
CA GLU A 92 10.12 2.88 29.87
C GLU A 92 9.95 2.79 28.35
N PHE A 93 10.36 3.85 27.68
CA PHE A 93 9.95 4.32 26.36
C PHE A 93 10.33 3.40 25.15
N ASP A 94 10.74 2.15 25.37
CA ASP A 94 11.55 1.39 24.39
C ASP A 94 11.00 0.00 23.99
N ALA A 95 9.79 -0.37 24.44
CA ALA A 95 9.16 -1.65 24.10
C ALA A 95 7.67 -1.51 23.76
N MET A 96 7.28 -0.39 23.15
CA MET A 96 6.00 -0.28 22.46
C MET A 96 6.06 -1.24 21.28
N VAL A 97 5.33 -2.35 21.38
CA VAL A 97 5.30 -3.47 20.42
C VAL A 97 5.24 -2.89 19.01
N GLN A 98 6.39 -2.83 18.32
CA GLN A 98 6.43 -2.41 16.93
C GLN A 98 5.51 -3.34 16.16
N ALA A 99 4.65 -2.78 15.31
CA ALA A 99 3.82 -3.60 14.46
C ALA A 99 4.74 -4.53 13.64
N PRO A 100 4.36 -5.80 13.41
CA PRO A 100 5.16 -6.77 12.66
C PRO A 100 5.75 -6.23 11.35
N LEU A 101 4.96 -5.41 10.65
CA LEU A 101 5.33 -4.78 9.40
C LEU A 101 6.38 -3.67 9.58
N GLN A 102 6.28 -2.90 10.66
CA GLN A 102 7.26 -1.87 11.00
C GLN A 102 8.63 -2.48 11.25
N ALA A 103 8.68 -3.53 12.08
CA ALA A 103 9.91 -4.28 12.36
C ALA A 103 10.56 -4.83 11.09
N LEU A 104 9.75 -5.35 10.16
CA LEU A 104 10.23 -5.88 8.87
C LEU A 104 10.85 -4.78 8.00
N VAL A 105 10.19 -3.63 7.87
CA VAL A 105 10.68 -2.50 7.06
C VAL A 105 11.97 -1.92 7.66
N GLU A 106 12.01 -1.73 8.98
CA GLU A 106 13.20 -1.26 9.69
C GLU A 106 14.42 -2.15 9.42
N ALA A 107 14.26 -3.47 9.59
CA ALA A 107 15.31 -4.44 9.33
C ALA A 107 15.71 -4.47 7.85
N ALA A 108 14.76 -4.37 6.92
CA ALA A 108 15.02 -4.33 5.49
C ALA A 108 15.82 -3.08 5.09
N CYS A 109 15.52 -1.93 5.69
CA CYS A 109 16.25 -0.68 5.48
C CYS A 109 17.68 -0.78 6.03
N TYR A 110 17.80 -1.23 7.28
CA TYR A 110 19.10 -1.38 7.95
C TYR A 110 20.02 -2.34 7.20
N LEU A 111 19.50 -3.50 6.80
CA LEU A 111 20.24 -4.53 6.06
C LEU A 111 20.28 -4.26 4.55
N GLN A 112 19.73 -3.15 4.06
CA GLN A 112 19.73 -2.75 2.64
C GLN A 112 19.21 -3.85 1.70
N VAL A 113 18.09 -4.48 2.05
CA VAL A 113 17.44 -5.53 1.26
C VAL A 113 16.40 -4.90 0.33
N GLN A 114 16.89 -4.31 -0.77
CA GLN A 114 16.06 -3.53 -1.71
C GLN A 114 14.99 -4.37 -2.42
N GLY A 115 15.24 -5.67 -2.62
CA GLY A 115 14.26 -6.61 -3.17
C GLY A 115 13.00 -6.73 -2.31
N LEU A 116 13.16 -6.74 -0.99
CA LEU A 116 12.04 -6.79 -0.04
C LEU A 116 11.25 -5.48 -0.02
N LEU A 117 11.94 -4.33 -0.05
CA LEU A 117 11.27 -3.01 -0.11
C LEU A 117 10.46 -2.85 -1.40
N SER A 118 11.01 -3.31 -2.53
CA SER A 118 10.31 -3.33 -3.82
C SER A 118 9.11 -4.27 -3.80
N LEU A 119 9.24 -5.42 -3.13
CA LEU A 119 8.13 -6.37 -2.96
C LEU A 119 7.01 -5.75 -2.13
N LEU A 120 7.34 -5.10 -1.00
CA LEU A 120 6.39 -4.39 -0.15
C LEU A 120 5.64 -3.29 -0.91
N GLN A 121 6.35 -2.54 -1.76
CA GLN A 121 5.74 -1.54 -2.63
C GLN A 121 4.74 -2.17 -3.61
N SER A 122 5.06 -3.34 -4.18
CA SER A 122 4.16 -4.04 -5.10
C SER A 122 2.96 -4.70 -4.42
N SER A 123 3.04 -4.96 -3.11
CA SER A 123 2.00 -5.60 -2.31
C SER A 123 1.20 -4.61 -1.47
N LEU A 124 1.19 -3.33 -1.83
CA LEU A 124 0.40 -2.32 -1.14
C LEU A 124 -1.09 -2.71 -1.15
N SER A 125 -1.70 -2.66 0.03
CA SER A 125 -3.12 -2.93 0.23
C SER A 125 -3.73 -1.82 1.09
N PRO A 126 -5.06 -1.73 1.19
CA PRO A 126 -5.71 -0.75 2.07
C PRO A 126 -5.28 -0.92 3.53
N ASP A 127 -4.92 -2.14 3.93
CA ASP A 127 -4.51 -2.50 5.30
C ASP A 127 -3.07 -2.15 5.63
N THR A 128 -2.20 -2.12 4.62
CA THR A 128 -0.76 -1.90 4.82
C THR A 128 -0.30 -0.50 4.43
N CYS A 129 -1.07 0.23 3.63
CA CYS A 129 -0.61 1.49 3.04
C CYS A 129 -0.30 2.59 4.08
N LEU A 130 -1.06 2.65 5.17
CA LEU A 130 -0.84 3.66 6.22
C LEU A 130 0.43 3.36 7.02
N ASP A 131 0.56 2.11 7.49
CA ASP A 131 1.74 1.65 8.24
C ASP A 131 3.03 1.78 7.41
N LEU A 132 2.99 1.35 6.14
CA LEU A 132 4.14 1.46 5.24
C LEU A 132 4.51 2.91 4.98
N TRP A 133 3.53 3.80 4.81
CA TRP A 133 3.79 5.23 4.68
C TRP A 133 4.47 5.78 5.93
N LEU A 134 3.94 5.53 7.13
CA LEU A 134 4.50 6.05 8.38
C LEU A 134 5.93 5.56 8.61
N VAL A 135 6.17 4.26 8.46
CA VAL A 135 7.48 3.66 8.72
C VAL A 135 8.49 4.08 7.66
N SER A 136 8.08 4.22 6.40
CA SER A 136 8.97 4.70 5.34
C SER A 136 9.47 6.13 5.57
N GLN A 137 8.65 7.01 6.18
CA GLN A 137 9.08 8.35 6.58
C GLN A 137 10.18 8.30 7.65
N LEU A 138 10.02 7.43 8.65
CA LEU A 138 10.98 7.28 9.76
C LEU A 138 12.36 6.79 9.28
N HIS A 139 12.39 5.89 8.30
CA HIS A 139 13.63 5.32 7.76
C HIS A 139 14.12 5.98 6.46
N GLY A 140 13.53 7.11 6.06
CA GLY A 140 13.94 7.86 4.88
C GLY A 140 13.75 7.11 3.54
N GLN A 141 12.80 6.17 3.48
CA GLN A 141 12.45 5.45 2.25
C GLN A 141 11.40 6.23 1.45
N TRP A 142 11.86 7.29 0.77
CA TRP A 142 10.96 8.22 0.07
C TRP A 142 10.18 7.58 -1.08
N ASP A 143 10.75 6.60 -1.78
CA ASP A 143 10.06 5.92 -2.89
C ASP A 143 8.89 5.08 -2.38
N LEU A 144 9.09 4.34 -1.29
CA LEU A 144 8.03 3.56 -0.64
C LEU A 144 6.97 4.48 -0.02
N ALA A 145 7.38 5.62 0.53
CA ALA A 145 6.47 6.64 1.04
C ALA A 145 5.60 7.22 -0.08
N ALA A 146 6.21 7.63 -1.19
CA ALA A 146 5.52 8.19 -2.34
C ALA A 146 4.57 7.16 -2.96
N ALA A 147 4.98 5.89 -3.05
CA ALA A 147 4.12 4.82 -3.54
C ALA A 147 2.93 4.56 -2.62
N SER A 148 3.15 4.50 -1.31
CA SER A 148 2.08 4.34 -0.31
C SER A 148 1.09 5.52 -0.37
N LEU A 149 1.60 6.73 -0.52
CA LEU A 149 0.80 7.95 -0.64
C LEU A 149 -0.02 7.96 -1.93
N SER A 150 0.58 7.62 -3.06
CA SER A 150 -0.10 7.46 -4.35
C SER A 150 -1.17 6.36 -4.32
N TYR A 151 -0.90 5.27 -3.60
CA TYR A 151 -1.88 4.20 -3.39
C TYR A 151 -3.08 4.71 -2.58
N MET A 152 -2.82 5.40 -1.46
CA MET A 152 -3.89 6.00 -0.64
C MET A 152 -4.74 6.98 -1.45
N ALA A 153 -4.11 7.83 -2.28
CA ALA A 153 -4.81 8.76 -3.16
C ALA A 153 -5.61 8.03 -4.27
N THR A 154 -5.12 6.91 -4.79
CA THR A 154 -5.84 6.11 -5.79
C THR A 154 -7.07 5.44 -5.17
N HIS A 155 -6.96 4.96 -3.93
CA HIS A 155 -8.02 4.26 -3.19
C HIS A 155 -8.68 5.14 -2.12
N TYR A 156 -8.77 6.46 -2.38
CA TYR A 156 -9.11 7.48 -1.38
C TYR A 156 -10.37 7.20 -0.57
N HIS A 157 -11.49 6.84 -1.22
CA HIS A 157 -12.73 6.54 -0.50
C HIS A 157 -12.62 5.31 0.40
N ALA A 158 -11.86 4.27 0.01
CA ALA A 158 -11.66 3.11 0.87
C ALA A 158 -10.80 3.47 2.09
N VAL A 159 -9.80 4.33 1.91
CA VAL A 159 -8.93 4.83 2.99
C VAL A 159 -9.71 5.72 3.96
N LEU A 160 -10.60 6.58 3.47
CA LEU A 160 -11.46 7.43 4.30
C LEU A 160 -12.38 6.65 5.25
N GLN A 161 -12.79 5.44 4.87
CA GLN A 161 -13.67 4.59 5.69
C GLN A 161 -12.92 3.87 6.82
N ARG A 162 -11.59 3.94 6.86
CA ARG A 162 -10.81 3.28 7.92
C ARG A 162 -10.75 4.14 9.17
N ASP A 163 -10.89 3.52 10.32
CA ASP A 163 -10.82 4.20 11.62
C ASP A 163 -9.41 4.77 11.89
N ASP A 164 -8.36 3.99 11.58
CA ASP A 164 -6.96 4.40 11.76
C ASP A 164 -6.58 5.66 10.95
N PHE A 165 -7.14 5.81 9.76
CA PHE A 165 -6.95 7.00 8.93
C PHE A 165 -7.78 8.19 9.44
N GLN A 166 -8.99 7.95 9.93
CA GLN A 166 -9.83 9.01 10.53
C GLN A 166 -9.18 9.60 11.79
N ASP A 167 -8.51 8.77 12.58
CA ASP A 167 -7.78 9.20 13.79
C ASP A 167 -6.41 9.82 13.49
N SER A 168 -5.94 9.74 12.23
CA SER A 168 -4.64 10.27 11.83
C SER A 168 -4.61 11.82 11.81
N PRO A 169 -3.41 12.45 11.88
CA PRO A 169 -3.28 13.89 11.85
C PRO A 169 -3.87 14.53 10.57
N GLU A 170 -4.49 15.71 10.70
CA GLU A 170 -5.05 16.44 9.55
C GLU A 170 -4.02 16.72 8.44
N SER A 171 -2.75 16.92 8.79
CA SER A 171 -1.67 17.10 7.81
C SER A 171 -1.48 15.90 6.87
N LEU A 172 -1.72 14.68 7.35
CA LEU A 172 -1.71 13.48 6.52
C LEU A 172 -2.94 13.45 5.60
N LYS A 173 -4.13 13.72 6.15
CA LYS A 173 -5.38 13.75 5.39
C LYS A 173 -5.33 14.77 4.25
N GLU A 174 -4.84 15.97 4.55
CA GLU A 174 -4.58 17.03 3.57
C GLU A 174 -3.59 16.56 2.50
N ARG A 175 -2.49 15.92 2.89
CA ARG A 175 -1.49 15.42 1.94
C ARG A 175 -2.07 14.36 0.99
N VAL A 176 -2.86 13.42 1.50
CA VAL A 176 -3.53 12.40 0.67
C VAL A 176 -4.55 13.05 -0.28
N LEU A 177 -5.28 14.06 0.20
CA LEU A 177 -6.23 14.81 -0.64
C LEU A 177 -5.52 15.63 -1.73
N GLU A 178 -4.42 16.31 -1.40
CA GLU A 178 -3.58 17.02 -2.37
C GLU A 178 -3.08 16.08 -3.46
N GLU A 179 -2.67 14.88 -3.09
CA GLU A 179 -2.24 13.83 -4.02
C GLU A 179 -3.40 13.33 -4.88
N ARG A 180 -4.60 13.16 -4.31
CA ARG A 180 -5.81 12.76 -5.04
C ARG A 180 -6.20 13.80 -6.10
N LEU A 181 -6.07 15.08 -5.74
CA LEU A 181 -6.44 16.21 -6.59
C LEU A 181 -5.28 16.70 -7.46
N ARG A 182 -4.11 16.03 -7.39
CA ARG A 182 -2.94 16.40 -8.18
C ARG A 182 -3.22 16.23 -9.68
N GLY A 183 -2.93 17.29 -10.43
CA GLY A 183 -3.02 17.31 -11.87
C GLY A 183 -3.82 18.51 -12.39
N ALA A 184 -3.96 18.59 -13.71
CA ALA A 184 -4.79 19.62 -14.34
C ALA A 184 -6.26 19.15 -14.40
N PRO A 185 -7.23 20.04 -14.16
CA PRO A 185 -8.64 19.73 -14.39
C PRO A 185 -8.84 19.35 -15.86
N ALA A 186 -9.60 18.28 -16.12
CA ALA A 186 -9.84 17.79 -17.47
C ALA A 186 -11.34 17.67 -17.73
N LEU A 187 -11.75 17.92 -18.97
CA LEU A 187 -13.11 17.70 -19.42
C LEU A 187 -13.34 16.20 -19.65
N LEU A 188 -14.40 15.68 -19.04
CA LEU A 188 -14.87 14.30 -19.22
C LEU A 188 -16.21 14.31 -19.94
N VAL A 189 -16.37 13.42 -20.91
CA VAL A 189 -17.64 13.21 -21.62
C VAL A 189 -17.99 11.74 -21.56
N LEU A 190 -19.12 11.44 -20.93
CA LEU A 190 -19.73 10.12 -20.97
C LEU A 190 -20.62 10.05 -22.22
N SER A 191 -20.24 9.24 -23.20
CA SER A 191 -20.96 9.11 -24.46
C SER A 191 -21.40 7.67 -24.70
N HIS A 192 -22.61 7.53 -25.21
CA HIS A 192 -23.19 6.25 -25.57
C HIS A 192 -22.82 5.91 -27.02
N GLN A 193 -22.02 4.86 -27.23
CA GLN A 193 -21.72 4.30 -28.54
C GLN A 193 -22.61 3.09 -28.81
N GLY A 194 -23.75 3.31 -29.47
CA GLY A 194 -24.70 2.24 -29.80
C GLY A 194 -25.35 1.60 -28.56
N ALA A 195 -26.32 0.69 -28.75
CA ALA A 195 -27.26 0.27 -27.71
C ALA A 195 -26.67 -0.34 -26.41
N ASN A 196 -25.40 -0.78 -26.41
CA ASN A 196 -24.82 -1.58 -25.34
C ASN A 196 -23.41 -1.11 -24.89
N SER A 197 -22.94 0.08 -25.28
CA SER A 197 -21.62 0.55 -24.82
C SER A 197 -21.62 2.02 -24.44
N TRP A 198 -21.11 2.30 -23.24
CA TRP A 198 -20.75 3.64 -22.82
C TRP A 198 -19.24 3.76 -22.85
N LEU A 199 -18.76 4.85 -23.43
CA LEU A 199 -17.36 5.21 -23.43
C LEU A 199 -17.20 6.52 -22.66
N LEU A 200 -16.21 6.54 -21.79
CA LEU A 200 -15.80 7.75 -21.10
C LEU A 200 -14.63 8.36 -21.87
N PHE A 201 -14.78 9.59 -22.32
CA PHE A 201 -13.74 10.33 -23.02
C PHE A 201 -13.15 11.40 -22.10
N ARG A 202 -11.83 11.54 -22.13
CA ARG A 202 -11.10 12.64 -21.51
C ARG A 202 -10.52 13.54 -22.59
N TYR A 203 -10.72 14.84 -22.47
CA TYR A 203 -10.05 15.79 -23.33
C TYR A 203 -8.56 15.91 -22.95
N SER A 204 -7.71 15.86 -23.96
CA SER A 204 -6.26 15.99 -23.84
C SER A 204 -5.82 17.30 -24.48
N ASP A 205 -5.30 18.21 -23.65
CA ASP A 205 -4.69 19.46 -24.13
C ASP A 205 -3.43 19.17 -24.96
N GLU A 206 -2.67 18.15 -24.55
CA GLU A 206 -1.55 17.62 -25.32
C GLU A 206 -2.07 16.94 -26.59
N GLY A 207 -2.00 17.64 -27.72
CA GLY A 207 -2.42 17.15 -29.04
C GLY A 207 -3.85 17.49 -29.44
N GLY A 208 -4.64 18.12 -28.57
CA GLY A 208 -5.98 18.63 -28.90
C GLY A 208 -6.96 17.53 -29.35
N GLY A 209 -7.25 16.56 -28.47
CA GLY A 209 -8.11 15.43 -28.84
C GLY A 209 -8.75 14.69 -27.67
N TRP A 210 -9.73 13.85 -27.99
CA TRP A 210 -10.40 12.99 -27.03
C TRP A 210 -9.67 11.65 -26.90
N ARG A 211 -9.34 11.25 -25.67
CA ARG A 211 -8.83 9.92 -25.35
C ARG A 211 -9.91 9.10 -24.65
N VAL A 212 -10.08 7.85 -25.04
CA VAL A 212 -10.96 6.91 -24.34
C VAL A 212 -10.30 6.54 -23.01
N LEU A 213 -11.05 6.68 -21.92
CA LEU A 213 -10.64 6.23 -20.61
C LEU A 213 -10.96 4.73 -20.43
N PRO A 214 -10.11 4.00 -19.68
CA PRO A 214 -10.33 2.59 -19.40
C PRO A 214 -11.56 2.37 -18.51
N GLY A 215 -12.12 1.16 -18.57
CA GLY A 215 -13.23 0.71 -17.72
C GLY A 215 -14.53 0.49 -18.51
N THR A 216 -15.04 -0.75 -18.49
CA THR A 216 -16.34 -1.08 -19.05
C THR A 216 -17.44 -0.53 -18.13
N ALA A 217 -18.39 0.20 -18.69
CA ALA A 217 -19.52 0.67 -17.90
C ALA A 217 -20.32 -0.51 -17.30
N PRO A 218 -20.80 -0.38 -16.06
CA PRO A 218 -21.64 -1.38 -15.40
C PRO A 218 -22.85 -1.79 -16.25
N PRO A 219 -23.29 -3.07 -16.22
CA PRO A 219 -24.45 -3.54 -16.97
C PRO A 219 -25.76 -2.81 -16.60
N SER A 220 -25.88 -2.38 -15.33
CA SER A 220 -26.97 -1.54 -14.83
C SER A 220 -27.04 -0.18 -15.53
N MET A 221 -25.94 0.27 -16.14
CA MET A 221 -25.88 1.52 -16.89
C MET A 221 -26.35 1.42 -18.34
N LEU A 222 -26.51 0.20 -18.86
CA LEU A 222 -26.86 -0.02 -20.25
C LEU A 222 -28.34 0.28 -20.50
N ARG A 223 -28.64 0.93 -21.63
CA ARG A 223 -30.02 1.26 -22.07
C ARG A 223 -30.81 2.13 -21.10
N VAL A 224 -30.12 3.02 -20.41
CA VAL A 224 -30.69 4.02 -19.53
C VAL A 224 -30.25 5.38 -20.04
N GLN A 225 -31.15 6.36 -20.03
CA GLN A 225 -30.88 7.73 -20.46
C GLN A 225 -31.18 8.71 -19.32
N GLY A 226 -30.71 9.95 -19.46
CA GLY A 226 -31.04 11.01 -18.49
C GLY A 226 -30.34 10.85 -17.13
N TYR A 227 -29.17 10.22 -17.11
CA TYR A 227 -28.34 10.14 -15.91
C TYR A 227 -28.04 11.51 -15.31
N GLY A 228 -28.17 11.62 -13.99
CA GLY A 228 -27.54 12.70 -13.24
C GLY A 228 -26.05 12.39 -13.05
N ALA A 229 -25.18 13.38 -13.27
CA ALA A 229 -23.74 13.21 -13.07
C ALA A 229 -23.17 14.35 -12.21
N THR A 230 -22.22 14.01 -11.34
CA THR A 230 -21.49 14.97 -10.51
C THR A 230 -20.08 14.47 -10.22
N VAL A 231 -19.21 15.34 -9.69
CA VAL A 231 -17.83 14.99 -9.32
C VAL A 231 -17.63 15.28 -7.84
N LEU A 232 -17.02 14.32 -7.12
CA LEU A 232 -16.60 14.46 -5.73
C LEU A 232 -15.24 13.78 -5.55
N ASN A 233 -14.26 14.47 -4.95
CA ASN A 233 -12.91 13.95 -4.70
C ASN A 233 -12.24 13.36 -5.96
N ASN A 234 -12.49 13.95 -7.13
CA ASN A 234 -12.03 13.44 -8.43
C ASN A 234 -12.56 12.04 -8.78
N TYR A 235 -13.73 11.66 -8.25
CA TYR A 235 -14.54 10.53 -8.73
C TYR A 235 -15.73 11.09 -9.52
N LEU A 236 -16.03 10.47 -10.66
CA LEU A 236 -17.24 10.77 -11.43
C LEU A 236 -18.37 9.90 -10.90
N TYR A 237 -19.41 10.53 -10.37
CA TYR A 237 -20.62 9.85 -9.91
C TYR A 237 -21.71 9.96 -10.95
N VAL A 238 -22.40 8.85 -11.18
CA VAL A 238 -23.50 8.72 -12.14
C VAL A 238 -24.69 8.04 -11.45
N ALA A 239 -25.83 8.73 -11.40
CA ALA A 239 -26.99 8.35 -10.62
C ALA A 239 -28.28 8.31 -11.47
N GLY A 240 -29.10 7.29 -11.23
CA GLY A 240 -30.49 7.25 -11.70
C GLY A 240 -30.65 7.02 -13.20
N GLY A 241 -31.53 7.78 -13.83
CA GLY A 241 -31.89 7.69 -15.23
C GLY A 241 -33.13 6.83 -15.49
N THR A 242 -33.61 6.89 -16.72
CA THR A 242 -34.80 6.18 -17.17
C THR A 242 -34.45 5.15 -18.25
N ARG A 243 -34.93 3.92 -18.09
CA ARG A 243 -34.83 2.87 -19.11
C ARG A 243 -35.73 3.19 -20.31
N GLU A 244 -35.47 2.56 -21.45
CA GLU A 244 -36.29 2.70 -22.67
C GLU A 244 -37.79 2.38 -22.45
N ASN A 245 -38.12 1.56 -21.45
CA ASN A 245 -39.50 1.22 -21.08
C ASN A 245 -40.15 2.22 -20.10
N GLY A 246 -39.50 3.35 -19.80
CA GLY A 246 -39.98 4.36 -18.85
C GLY A 246 -39.73 4.04 -17.37
N GLN A 247 -39.04 2.93 -17.05
CA GLN A 247 -38.70 2.61 -15.67
C GLN A 247 -37.53 3.46 -15.17
N GLU A 248 -37.77 4.20 -14.09
CA GLU A 248 -36.73 4.92 -13.36
C GLU A 248 -35.80 3.97 -12.61
N VAL A 249 -34.53 4.36 -12.50
CA VAL A 249 -33.46 3.59 -11.89
C VAL A 249 -33.02 4.28 -10.60
N SER A 250 -32.67 3.52 -9.57
CA SER A 250 -32.07 4.06 -8.34
C SER A 250 -30.57 3.75 -8.22
N ALA A 251 -30.02 3.01 -9.19
CA ALA A 251 -28.62 2.62 -9.20
C ALA A 251 -27.70 3.85 -9.22
N MET A 252 -26.61 3.75 -8.49
CA MET A 252 -25.57 4.76 -8.36
C MET A 252 -24.23 4.09 -8.66
N HIS A 253 -23.42 4.74 -9.46
CA HIS A 253 -22.09 4.25 -9.82
C HIS A 253 -21.07 5.37 -9.67
N SER A 254 -19.87 4.99 -9.24
CA SER A 254 -18.72 5.89 -9.22
C SER A 254 -17.66 5.37 -10.18
N TYR A 255 -17.00 6.28 -10.87
CA TYR A 255 -15.84 6.00 -11.70
C TYR A 255 -14.63 6.69 -11.11
N ASN A 256 -13.55 5.92 -10.94
CA ASN A 256 -12.28 6.42 -10.46
C ASN A 256 -11.30 6.58 -11.62
N PRO A 257 -10.99 7.81 -12.07
CA PRO A 257 -10.06 8.04 -13.18
C PRO A 257 -8.62 7.57 -12.89
N SER A 258 -8.23 7.50 -11.61
CA SER A 258 -6.87 7.07 -11.22
C SER A 258 -6.66 5.57 -11.36
N SER A 259 -7.69 4.75 -11.07
CA SER A 259 -7.62 3.30 -11.24
C SER A 259 -8.24 2.81 -12.56
N GLY A 260 -9.05 3.64 -13.23
CA GLY A 260 -9.76 3.26 -14.44
C GLY A 260 -10.96 2.33 -14.20
N CYS A 261 -11.45 2.24 -12.97
CA CYS A 261 -12.48 1.29 -12.59
C CYS A 261 -13.80 1.98 -12.24
N TRP A 262 -14.90 1.30 -12.57
CA TRP A 262 -16.23 1.59 -12.07
C TRP A 262 -16.50 0.81 -10.78
N SER A 263 -17.26 1.40 -9.87
CA SER A 263 -17.74 0.77 -8.65
C SER A 263 -19.25 1.00 -8.51
N GLU A 264 -19.95 0.02 -7.97
CA GLU A 264 -21.36 0.15 -7.59
C GLU A 264 -21.45 0.77 -6.21
N GLU A 265 -22.30 1.79 -6.10
CA GLU A 265 -22.51 2.55 -4.88
C GLU A 265 -23.90 2.27 -4.31
N PRO A 266 -24.16 2.58 -3.03
CA PRO A 266 -25.48 2.43 -2.44
C PRO A 266 -26.57 3.11 -3.27
N ALA A 267 -27.63 2.38 -3.58
CA ALA A 267 -28.73 2.87 -4.38
C ALA A 267 -29.44 4.07 -3.71
N MET A 268 -29.97 4.97 -4.53
CA MET A 268 -30.77 6.10 -4.06
C MET A 268 -32.06 5.61 -3.39
N ASN A 269 -32.49 6.30 -2.33
CA ASN A 269 -33.77 6.04 -1.66
C ASN A 269 -34.99 6.30 -2.57
N GLN A 270 -34.83 7.12 -3.60
CA GLN A 270 -35.85 7.44 -4.60
C GLN A 270 -35.30 7.14 -5.99
N LYS A 271 -36.10 6.50 -6.83
CA LYS A 271 -35.78 6.33 -8.26
C LYS A 271 -35.95 7.67 -8.97
N ARG A 272 -35.07 7.95 -9.93
CA ARG A 272 -35.05 9.18 -10.74
C ARG A 272 -34.46 8.86 -12.10
#